data_AF-A0A535HSI2-F1
#
_entry.id   AF-A0A535HSI2-F1
#
_cell.length_a   1.000
_cell.length_b   1.000
_cell.length_c   1.000
_cell.angle_alpha   90.00
_cell.angle_beta   90.00
_cell.angle_gamma   90.00
#
_symmetry.space_group_name_H-M   'P 1'
#
loop_
_entity.id
_entity.type
_entity.pdbx_description
1 polymer ?
#
loop_
_entity_poly.entity_id
_entity_poly.type
_entity_poly.pdbx_seq_one_letter_code
_entity_poly.pdbx_strand_id
1 'polypeptide(L)'
;MSSDKPPSLAELRARAQRTGERLLELALTLNPAQRAHWKEQDEDVSVSGGQLLTQAIYHATEHRTHVKTILSQNGTEHMHLSEWAHLIDEAVSATPRAFQLYAD
;
A
#
# COMPACT_ATOMS: atom_id res chain seq x y z
N MET A 1 21.43 17.59 12.66
CA MET A 1 20.73 16.31 12.90
C MET A 1 19.42 16.66 13.58
N SER A 2 18.27 16.24 13.03
CA SER A 2 16.97 16.53 13.67
C SER A 2 16.97 15.94 15.09
N SER A 3 16.56 16.74 16.07
CA SER A 3 16.58 16.43 17.51
C SER A 3 15.42 15.51 17.95
N ASP A 4 14.65 14.95 17.01
CA ASP A 4 13.47 14.18 17.35
C ASP A 4 13.81 12.75 17.75
N LYS A 5 13.36 12.38 18.95
CA LYS A 5 13.34 11.00 19.41
C LYS A 5 12.54 10.16 18.41
N PRO A 6 13.04 8.99 17.96
CA PRO A 6 12.29 8.12 17.07
C PRO A 6 10.97 7.69 17.74
N PRO A 7 9.88 7.56 16.97
CA PRO A 7 8.59 7.15 17.52
C PRO A 7 8.70 5.77 18.13
N SER A 8 7.99 5.56 19.24
CA SER A 8 7.80 4.25 19.84
C SER A 8 6.99 3.32 18.92
N LEU A 9 7.10 2.01 19.16
CA LEU A 9 6.29 1.02 18.42
C LEU A 9 4.78 1.25 18.59
N ALA A 10 4.34 1.73 19.75
CA ALA A 10 2.93 2.06 19.98
C ALA A 10 2.49 3.24 19.10
N GLU A 11 3.31 4.29 18.99
CA GLU A 11 3.04 5.42 18.11
C GLU A 11 3.06 5.03 16.64
N LEU A 12 4.01 4.19 16.22
CA LEU A 12 4.06 3.66 14.86
C LEU A 12 2.82 2.83 14.52
N ARG A 13 2.39 1.93 15.43
CA ARG A 13 1.15 1.15 15.26
C ARG A 13 -0.07 2.06 15.12
N ALA A 14 -0.20 3.05 16.00
CA ALA A 14 -1.33 3.97 15.96
C ALA A 14 -1.33 4.83 14.69
N ARG A 15 -0.16 5.26 14.20
CA ARG A 15 -0.03 5.96 12.92
C ARG A 15 -0.44 5.04 11.76
N ALA A 16 0.11 3.83 11.69
CA ALA A 16 -0.18 2.86 10.63
C ALA A 16 -1.68 2.54 10.54
N GLN A 17 -2.34 2.34 11.68
CA GLN A 17 -3.79 2.10 11.72
C GLN A 17 -4.57 3.29 11.15
N ARG A 18 -4.35 4.50 11.69
CA ARG A 18 -5.07 5.70 11.23
C ARG A 18 -4.83 6.00 9.75
N THR A 19 -3.60 5.86 9.27
CA THR A 19 -3.29 6.10 7.86
C THR A 19 -3.87 5.01 6.95
N GLY A 20 -3.90 3.76 7.41
CA GLY A 20 -4.51 2.65 6.69
C GLY A 20 -6.03 2.82 6.54
N GLU A 21 -6.73 3.15 7.63
CA GLU A 21 -8.16 3.46 7.63
C GLU A 21 -8.46 4.62 6.66
N ARG A 22 -7.66 5.69 6.73
CA ARG A 22 -7.84 6.84 5.84
C ARG A 22 -7.56 6.52 4.36
N LEU A 23 -6.55 5.69 4.08
CA LEU A 23 -6.27 5.26 2.72
C LEU A 23 -7.40 4.40 2.16
N LEU A 24 -7.99 3.52 2.98
CA LEU A 24 -9.15 2.72 2.60
C LEU A 24 -10.38 3.61 2.31
N GLU A 25 -10.68 4.57 3.18
CA GLU A 25 -11.74 5.55 2.92
C GLU A 25 -11.55 6.30 1.60
N LEU A 26 -10.33 6.73 1.31
CA LEU A 26 -9.99 7.39 0.04
C LEU A 26 -10.17 6.43 -1.14
N ALA A 27 -9.68 5.21 -1.06
CA ALA A 27 -9.84 4.22 -2.13
C ALA A 27 -11.31 3.94 -2.46
N LEU A 28 -12.20 4.00 -1.47
CA LEU A 28 -13.64 3.76 -1.63
C LEU A 28 -14.43 4.97 -2.16
N THR A 29 -13.90 6.19 -1.99
CA THR A 29 -14.66 7.43 -2.26
C THR A 29 -14.08 8.30 -3.37
N LEU A 30 -12.81 8.10 -3.72
CA LEU A 30 -12.12 8.88 -4.74
C LEU A 30 -12.64 8.52 -6.14
N ASN A 31 -12.98 9.54 -6.93
CA ASN A 31 -13.16 9.34 -8.37
C ASN A 31 -11.78 9.16 -9.03
N PRO A 32 -11.48 8.03 -9.69
CA PRO A 32 -10.16 7.79 -10.30
C PRO A 32 -9.75 8.83 -11.35
N ALA A 33 -10.72 9.50 -11.98
CA ALA A 33 -10.49 10.55 -12.97
C ALA A 33 -10.34 11.96 -12.36
N GLN A 34 -10.69 12.16 -11.08
CA GLN A 34 -10.50 13.43 -10.40
C GLN A 34 -9.01 13.79 -10.38
N ARG A 35 -8.68 15.06 -10.65
CA ARG A 35 -7.29 15.50 -10.75
C ARG A 35 -6.85 16.25 -9.50
N ALA A 36 -5.66 15.93 -9.02
CA ALA A 36 -4.94 16.74 -8.04
C ALA A 36 -3.94 17.65 -8.77
N HIS A 37 -3.71 18.83 -8.20
CA HIS A 37 -2.82 19.85 -8.76
C HIS A 37 -1.91 20.39 -7.66
N TRP A 38 -0.60 20.46 -7.93
CA TRP A 38 0.36 21.13 -7.06
C TRP A 38 1.55 21.64 -7.87
N LYS A 39 2.40 22.45 -7.22
CA LYS A 39 3.67 22.92 -7.77
C LYS A 39 4.81 22.02 -7.28
N GLU A 40 5.59 21.49 -8.22
CA GLU A 40 6.80 20.71 -7.96
C GLU A 40 7.95 21.38 -8.71
N GLN A 41 8.95 21.90 -8.01
CA GLN A 41 10.11 22.56 -8.64
C GLN A 41 9.71 23.62 -9.70
N ASP A 42 8.75 24.48 -9.36
CA ASP A 42 8.12 25.51 -10.20
C ASP A 42 7.24 25.01 -11.37
N GLU A 43 7.21 23.71 -11.64
CA GLU A 43 6.35 23.08 -12.64
C GLU A 43 4.94 22.81 -12.11
N ASP A 44 3.92 23.05 -12.95
CA ASP A 44 2.54 22.66 -12.65
C ASP A 44 2.36 21.15 -12.87
N VAL A 45 2.22 20.41 -11.77
CA VAL A 45 1.97 18.98 -11.82
C VAL A 45 0.48 18.72 -11.69
N SER A 46 -0.02 17.81 -12.53
CA SER A 46 -1.39 17.35 -12.46
C SER A 46 -1.46 15.85 -12.68
N VAL A 47 -2.09 15.15 -11.75
CA VAL A 47 -2.22 13.69 -11.76
C VAL A 47 -3.66 13.30 -11.45
N SER A 48 -4.08 12.13 -11.96
CA SER A 48 -5.39 11.58 -11.61
C SER A 48 -5.37 10.90 -10.24
N GLY A 49 -6.54 10.79 -9.62
CA GLY A 49 -6.73 10.06 -8.38
C GLY A 49 -6.30 8.60 -8.49
N GLY A 50 -6.57 7.96 -9.64
CA GLY A 50 -6.08 6.62 -9.93
C GLY A 50 -4.55 6.53 -9.93
N GLN A 51 -3.85 7.52 -10.52
CA GLN A 51 -2.38 7.56 -10.50
C GLN A 51 -1.82 7.71 -9.08
N LEU A 52 -2.47 8.51 -8.23
CA LEU A 52 -2.07 8.66 -6.82
C LEU A 52 -2.26 7.38 -6.01
N LEU A 53 -3.40 6.70 -6.16
CA LEU A 53 -3.64 5.43 -5.48
C LEU A 53 -2.64 4.36 -5.93
N THR A 54 -2.38 4.27 -7.23
CA THR A 54 -1.36 3.37 -7.79
C THR A 54 0.02 3.65 -7.20
N GLN A 55 0.43 4.92 -7.14
CA GLN A 55 1.70 5.30 -6.51
C GLN A 55 1.76 4.94 -5.02
N ALA A 56 0.69 5.18 -4.27
CA ALA A 56 0.63 4.82 -2.85
C ALA A 56 0.82 3.31 -2.63
N ILE A 57 0.21 2.47 -3.48
CA ILE A 57 0.35 1.01 -3.42
C ILE A 57 1.80 0.61 -3.74
N TYR A 58 2.35 1.08 -4.86
CA TYR A 58 3.73 0.74 -5.26
C TYR A 58 4.75 1.14 -4.20
N HIS A 59 4.64 2.37 -3.69
CA HIS A 59 5.55 2.90 -2.67
C HIS A 59 5.44 2.13 -1.34
N ALA A 60 4.23 1.75 -0.92
CA ALA A 60 4.04 0.92 0.26
C ALA A 60 4.68 -0.47 0.11
N THR A 61 4.61 -1.05 -1.09
CA THR A 61 5.20 -2.37 -1.39
C THR A 61 6.72 -2.35 -1.43
N GLU A 62 7.32 -1.30 -1.96
CA GLU A 62 8.76 -1.06 -1.86
C GLU A 62 9.21 -0.95 -0.40
N HIS A 63 8.60 -0.07 0.39
CA HIS A 63 8.95 0.10 1.80
C HIS A 63 8.74 -1.17 2.63
N ARG A 64 7.67 -1.94 2.36
CA ARG A 64 7.44 -3.23 3.00
C ARG A 64 8.59 -4.20 2.73
N THR A 65 9.15 -4.19 1.52
CA THR A 65 10.32 -5.00 1.17
C THR A 65 11.54 -4.58 2.01
N HIS A 66 11.81 -3.29 2.14
CA HIS A 66 12.91 -2.79 3.00
C HIS A 66 12.74 -3.20 4.47
N VAL A 67 11.54 -3.04 5.04
CA VAL A 67 11.24 -3.45 6.42
C VAL A 67 11.46 -4.95 6.60
N LYS A 68 10.96 -5.78 5.69
CA LYS A 68 11.14 -7.23 5.74
C LYS A 68 12.62 -7.61 5.74
N THR A 69 13.41 -7.04 4.83
CA THR A 69 14.86 -7.28 4.76
C THR A 69 15.54 -6.98 6.10
N ILE A 70 15.24 -5.83 6.72
CA ILE A 70 15.79 -5.46 8.03
C ILE A 70 15.39 -6.46 9.11
N LEU A 71 14.11 -6.84 9.17
CA LEU A 71 13.62 -7.82 10.15
C LEU A 71 14.32 -9.18 9.97
N SER A 72 14.44 -9.68 8.74
CA SER A 72 15.13 -10.94 8.44
C SER A 72 16.60 -10.91 8.85
N GLN A 73 17.30 -9.81 8.57
CA GLN A 73 18.70 -9.64 8.98
C GLN A 73 18.90 -9.66 10.50
N ASN A 74 17.85 -9.34 11.26
CA ASN A 74 17.83 -9.39 12.72
C ASN A 74 17.19 -10.69 13.26
N GLY A 75 17.00 -11.70 12.41
CA GLY A 75 16.40 -12.99 12.81
C GLY A 75 14.95 -12.89 13.27
N THR A 76 14.26 -11.79 12.95
CA THR A 76 12.86 -11.59 13.30
C THR A 76 11.98 -12.11 12.16
N GLU A 77 11.07 -13.03 12.49
CA GLU A 77 10.07 -13.49 11.53
C GLU A 77 9.16 -12.33 11.11
N HIS A 78 8.85 -12.27 9.81
CA HIS A 78 7.95 -11.28 9.24
C HIS A 78 6.79 -11.98 8.52
N MET A 79 5.64 -11.32 8.46
CA MET A 79 4.50 -11.83 7.71
C MET A 79 4.82 -11.90 6.22
N HIS A 80 4.48 -13.03 5.59
CA HIS A 80 4.49 -13.15 4.13
C HIS A 80 3.16 -12.62 3.58
N LEU A 81 3.19 -11.42 3.00
CA LEU A 81 2.04 -10.82 2.33
C LEU A 81 2.25 -10.90 0.81
N SER A 82 1.34 -11.57 0.12
CA SER A 82 1.27 -11.65 -1.34
C SER A 82 -0.03 -11.02 -1.81
N GLU A 83 0.08 -9.90 -2.53
CA GLU A 83 -1.06 -9.19 -3.13
C GLU A 83 -1.79 -10.07 -4.15
N TRP A 84 -1.05 -10.88 -4.89
CA TRP A 84 -1.60 -11.89 -5.78
C TRP A 84 -2.39 -12.96 -5.04
N ALA A 85 -1.88 -13.44 -3.89
CA ALA A 85 -2.59 -14.42 -3.09
C ALA A 85 -3.91 -13.83 -2.54
N HIS A 86 -3.90 -12.57 -2.13
CA HIS A 86 -5.13 -11.88 -1.69
C HIS A 86 -6.15 -11.74 -2.82
N LEU A 87 -5.73 -11.29 -4.01
CA LEU A 87 -6.60 -11.19 -5.18
C LEU A 87 -7.15 -12.55 -5.62
N ILE A 88 -6.31 -13.59 -5.59
CA ILE A 88 -6.72 -14.97 -5.91
C ILE A 88 -7.71 -15.48 -4.87
N ASP A 89 -7.48 -15.26 -3.58
CA ASP A 89 -8.38 -15.68 -2.50
C ASP A 89 -9.74 -14.98 -2.60
N GLU A 90 -9.77 -13.68 -2.88
CA GLU A 90 -11.01 -12.95 -3.15
C GLU A 90 -11.72 -13.47 -4.41
N ALA A 91 -11.00 -13.71 -5.50
CA ALA A 91 -11.58 -14.20 -6.75
C ALA A 91 -12.17 -15.62 -6.62
N VAL A 92 -11.47 -16.51 -5.91
CA VAL A 92 -11.92 -17.87 -5.61
C VAL A 92 -13.13 -17.85 -4.67
N SER A 93 -13.13 -16.96 -3.67
CA SER A 93 -14.23 -16.81 -2.72
C SER A 93 -15.48 -16.17 -3.34
N ALA A 94 -15.31 -15.25 -4.30
CA ALA A 94 -16.41 -14.59 -5.01
C ALA A 94 -17.03 -15.48 -6.11
N THR A 95 -16.26 -16.42 -6.69
CA THR A 95 -16.75 -17.32 -7.75
C THR A 95 -16.21 -18.73 -7.56
N PRO A 96 -16.96 -19.67 -6.96
CA PRO A 96 -16.47 -21.02 -6.66
C PRO A 96 -16.09 -21.92 -7.87
N ARG A 97 -16.17 -21.42 -9.12
CA ARG A 97 -15.95 -22.22 -10.35
C ARG A 97 -15.26 -21.49 -11.52
N ALA A 98 -14.37 -20.52 -11.28
CA ALA A 98 -13.78 -19.76 -12.39
C ALA A 98 -12.31 -20.09 -12.74
N PHE A 99 -11.63 -21.00 -12.04
CA PHE A 99 -10.20 -21.30 -12.28
C PHE A 99 -9.92 -22.70 -12.86
N GLN A 100 -10.75 -23.16 -13.79
CA GLN A 100 -10.50 -24.39 -14.57
C GLN A 100 -10.07 -24.10 -16.02
N LEU A 101 -9.48 -22.94 -16.28
CA LEU A 101 -9.15 -22.49 -17.63
C LEU A 101 -7.67 -22.07 -17.81
N TYR A 102 -6.70 -22.69 -17.10
CA TYR A 102 -5.27 -22.61 -17.48
C TYR A 102 -4.49 -23.84 -16.98
N ALA A 103 -5.01 -25.03 -17.23
CA ALA A 103 -4.25 -26.27 -17.04
C ALA A 103 -4.30 -27.06 -18.35
N ASP A 104 -3.41 -26.69 -19.28
CA ASP A 104 -2.87 -27.54 -20.34
C ASP A 104 -1.37 -27.21 -20.47
#